data_AF-A0A2N5YYU3-F1
#
_entry.id   AF-A0A2N5YYU3-F1
#
_cell.length_a   1.000
_cell.length_b   1.000
_cell.length_c   1.000
_cell.angle_alpha   90.00
_cell.angle_beta   90.00
_cell.angle_gamma   90.00
#
_symmetry.space_group_name_H-M   'P 1'
#
loop_
_entity.id
_entity.type
_entity.pdbx_description
1 polymer ?
#
loop_
_entity_poly.entity_id
_entity_poly.type
_entity_poly.pdbx_seq_one_letter_code
_entity_poly.pdbx_strand_id
1 'polypeptide(L)'
;MKKQAILISVFLFSIFAVLISCNSGGNGNGKTDGKDSVENENKINYPKDTTLDQIAALLGGYQADAFKDIFTDEMTFWNDYKTSIDTPWTRITNERLARMDTWSVDELSPKINDTLLLFYPFSGTDFLNAFHLFPNANEYILIAMEKLGTIPDLYNLEEEDLKGYLDAVNFALRDIYKRSYFITGNMDQDLRKHKVDGVLPILYVFLHRTGHEIYDFGYYRLENDGVSFTEIDEPSN
;
A
#
# COMPACT_ATOMS: atom_id res chain seq x y z
N MET A 1 -26.01 -57.25 -31.93
CA MET A 1 -24.95 -57.73 -32.86
C MET A 1 -23.59 -57.20 -32.39
N LYS A 2 -22.48 -57.76 -32.90
CA LYS A 2 -21.07 -57.51 -32.47
C LYS A 2 -20.71 -56.00 -32.61
N LYS A 3 -19.99 -55.34 -31.68
CA LYS A 3 -18.55 -55.47 -31.31
C LYS A 3 -17.59 -55.41 -32.52
N GLN A 4 -16.80 -54.35 -32.63
CA GLN A 4 -15.33 -54.45 -32.77
C GLN A 4 -14.66 -53.11 -32.39
N ALA A 5 -13.33 -53.05 -32.43
CA ALA A 5 -12.48 -52.09 -31.70
C ALA A 5 -11.03 -52.13 -32.24
N ILE A 6 -10.09 -51.41 -31.58
CA ILE A 6 -8.62 -51.62 -31.62
C ILE A 6 -7.95 -51.17 -32.94
N LEU A 7 -6.69 -50.70 -33.05
CA LEU A 7 -5.61 -50.17 -32.17
C LEU A 7 -4.39 -49.89 -33.10
N ILE A 8 -3.29 -49.31 -32.57
CA ILE A 8 -1.85 -49.60 -32.88
C ILE A 8 -0.99 -48.35 -33.13
N SER A 9 0.14 -48.33 -32.41
CA SER A 9 1.24 -47.37 -32.47
C SER A 9 2.38 -47.90 -33.36
N VAL A 10 3.15 -47.01 -33.98
CA VAL A 10 4.52 -47.30 -34.45
C VAL A 10 5.44 -46.13 -34.08
N PHE A 11 6.66 -46.45 -33.67
CA PHE A 11 7.71 -45.57 -33.13
C PHE A 11 9.05 -45.97 -33.80
N LEU A 12 10.14 -45.19 -33.61
CA LEU A 12 11.50 -45.38 -34.19
C LEU A 12 11.62 -44.95 -35.69
N PHE A 13 12.75 -44.42 -36.21
CA PHE A 13 14.09 -44.16 -35.63
C PHE A 13 14.87 -43.05 -36.40
N SER A 14 15.73 -42.31 -35.66
CA SER A 14 17.07 -41.81 -36.01
C SER A 14 17.43 -41.22 -37.41
N ILE A 15 18.13 -40.07 -37.43
CA ILE A 15 19.61 -39.99 -37.61
C ILE A 15 20.10 -38.53 -37.46
N PHE A 16 21.30 -38.39 -36.91
CA PHE A 16 22.01 -37.13 -36.66
C PHE A 16 22.86 -36.72 -37.88
N ALA A 17 22.88 -35.44 -38.25
CA ALA A 17 23.82 -34.92 -39.25
C ALA A 17 24.22 -33.47 -38.92
N VAL A 18 25.35 -33.31 -38.23
CA VAL A 18 26.04 -32.02 -38.09
C VAL A 18 26.91 -31.81 -39.33
N LEU A 19 26.73 -30.68 -40.00
CA LEU A 19 27.76 -30.13 -40.89
C LEU A 19 28.00 -28.66 -40.52
N ILE A 20 29.17 -28.43 -39.92
CA ILE A 20 29.77 -27.11 -39.77
C ILE A 20 30.25 -26.66 -41.16
N SER A 21 29.92 -25.45 -41.57
CA SER A 21 30.58 -24.77 -42.68
C SER A 21 30.83 -23.31 -42.32
N CYS A 22 32.04 -23.04 -41.84
CA CYS A 22 32.59 -21.70 -41.81
C CYS A 22 33.35 -21.48 -43.12
N ASN A 23 33.02 -20.45 -43.90
CA ASN A 23 34.02 -19.84 -44.77
C ASN A 23 33.77 -18.34 -45.06
N SER A 24 34.88 -17.61 -45.14
CA SER A 24 35.12 -16.33 -45.83
C SER A 24 34.18 -15.15 -45.51
N GLY A 25 34.74 -14.14 -44.85
CA GLY A 25 34.09 -12.85 -44.65
C GLY A 25 34.12 -11.94 -45.90
N GLY A 26 33.20 -10.98 -45.92
CA GLY A 26 33.19 -9.83 -46.81
C GLY A 26 32.91 -8.57 -45.99
N ASN A 27 33.72 -7.53 -46.15
CA ASN A 27 33.62 -6.30 -45.37
C ASN A 27 32.48 -5.43 -45.92
N GLY A 28 31.46 -5.13 -45.11
CA GLY A 28 30.27 -4.39 -45.50
C GLY A 28 29.78 -3.48 -44.37
N ASN A 29 30.04 -2.18 -44.50
CA ASN A 29 29.76 -1.19 -43.46
C ASN A 29 28.29 -0.72 -43.55
N GLY A 30 27.50 -0.85 -42.47
CA GLY A 30 26.05 -0.59 -42.53
C GLY A 30 25.33 -0.58 -41.18
N LYS A 31 25.42 0.56 -40.46
CA LYS A 31 24.51 1.09 -39.43
C LYS A 31 23.80 0.08 -38.49
N THR A 32 24.22 0.06 -37.22
CA THR A 32 23.43 -0.45 -36.10
C THR A 32 23.08 0.67 -35.14
N ASP A 33 21.91 1.28 -35.31
CA ASP A 33 21.25 2.16 -34.34
C ASP A 33 19.74 1.84 -34.38
N GLY A 34 19.01 1.68 -33.28
CA GLY A 34 19.43 1.66 -31.88
C GLY A 34 18.82 0.46 -31.14
N LYS A 35 19.44 0.07 -30.01
CA LYS A 35 18.72 -0.70 -29.00
C LYS A 35 17.80 0.27 -28.28
N ASP A 36 16.51 0.03 -28.38
CA ASP A 36 15.50 0.70 -27.55
C ASP A 36 15.58 0.11 -26.13
N SER A 37 16.67 0.42 -25.43
CA SER A 37 16.81 0.13 -24.01
C SER A 37 16.04 1.20 -23.26
N VAL A 38 14.78 0.90 -22.94
CA VAL A 38 14.03 1.58 -21.89
C VAL A 38 14.98 1.76 -20.71
N GLU A 39 15.26 3.01 -20.36
CA GLU A 39 16.12 3.30 -19.21
C GLU A 39 15.48 2.64 -17.99
N ASN A 40 16.28 1.84 -17.26
CA ASN A 40 15.83 1.28 -15.98
C ASN A 40 15.32 2.45 -15.15
N GLU A 41 14.05 2.39 -14.75
CA GLU A 41 13.50 3.33 -13.77
C GLU A 41 14.47 3.41 -12.60
N ASN A 42 14.85 4.63 -12.22
CA ASN A 42 15.71 4.87 -11.08
C ASN A 42 14.93 4.45 -9.83
N LYS A 43 14.98 3.16 -9.48
CA LYS A 43 14.50 2.64 -8.20
C LYS A 43 15.21 3.43 -7.12
N ILE A 44 14.49 4.34 -6.50
CA ILE A 44 15.07 5.24 -5.52
C ILE A 44 15.49 4.38 -4.34
N ASN A 45 16.80 4.26 -4.12
CA ASN A 45 17.38 3.39 -3.12
C ASN A 45 17.30 4.06 -1.74
N TYR A 46 16.08 4.31 -1.27
CA TYR A 46 15.82 4.54 0.14
C TYR A 46 15.91 3.19 0.87
N PRO A 47 16.69 3.08 1.96
CA PRO A 47 16.58 1.91 2.82
C PRO A 47 15.20 1.94 3.49
N LYS A 48 14.43 0.87 3.34
CA LYS A 48 13.11 0.74 3.97
C LYS A 48 13.22 0.88 5.49
N ASP A 49 12.40 1.74 6.09
CA ASP A 49 12.32 1.82 7.56
C ASP A 49 11.54 0.60 8.07
N THR A 50 12.30 -0.40 8.52
CA THR A 50 11.72 -1.62 9.08
C THR A 50 10.93 -1.38 10.36
N THR A 51 11.14 -0.28 11.06
CA THR A 51 10.45 0.05 12.32
C THR A 51 9.06 0.61 12.04
N LEU A 52 8.99 1.63 11.17
CA LEU A 52 7.74 2.29 10.79
C LEU A 52 6.85 1.38 9.95
N ASP A 53 7.42 0.62 9.02
CA ASP A 53 6.66 -0.33 8.21
C ASP A 53 6.11 -1.50 9.03
N GLN A 54 6.83 -1.96 10.07
CA GLN A 54 6.32 -2.98 10.98
C GLN A 54 5.22 -2.44 11.90
N ILE A 55 5.28 -1.17 12.32
CA ILE A 55 4.15 -0.50 12.97
C ILE A 55 2.95 -0.45 12.02
N ALA A 56 3.13 -0.04 10.76
CA ALA A 56 2.05 0.03 9.79
C ALA A 56 1.46 -1.36 9.46
N ALA A 57 2.29 -2.40 9.41
CA ALA A 57 1.87 -3.79 9.29
C ALA A 57 1.03 -4.23 10.50
N LEU A 58 1.47 -3.92 11.72
CA LEU A 58 0.78 -4.26 12.96
C LEU A 58 -0.61 -3.60 13.03
N LEU A 59 -0.68 -2.29 12.83
CA LEU A 59 -1.94 -1.53 12.75
C LEU A 59 -2.81 -2.01 11.58
N GLY A 60 -2.17 -2.46 10.50
CA GLY A 60 -2.82 -3.08 9.37
C GLY A 60 -3.35 -4.48 9.66
N GLY A 61 -3.04 -5.14 10.78
CA GLY A 61 -3.40 -6.54 11.01
C GLY A 61 -2.63 -7.54 10.14
N TYR A 62 -1.45 -7.17 9.65
CA TYR A 62 -0.53 -8.03 8.90
C TYR A 62 0.57 -8.58 9.81
N GLN A 63 1.38 -9.49 9.26
CA GLN A 63 2.51 -10.10 9.97
C GLN A 63 3.55 -9.04 10.35
N ALA A 64 3.60 -8.71 11.65
CA ALA A 64 4.52 -7.75 12.24
C ALA A 64 5.57 -8.49 13.09
N ASP A 65 6.52 -9.12 12.40
CA ASP A 65 7.61 -9.94 12.95
C ASP A 65 8.41 -9.26 14.08
N ALA A 66 8.55 -7.94 14.05
CA ALA A 66 9.25 -7.17 15.08
C ALA A 66 8.52 -7.13 16.44
N PHE A 67 7.27 -7.61 16.52
CA PHE A 67 6.46 -7.67 17.74
C PHE A 67 6.25 -9.10 18.29
N LYS A 68 6.97 -10.10 17.73
CA LYS A 68 6.84 -11.52 18.11
C LYS A 68 7.14 -11.85 19.57
N ASP A 69 7.91 -10.99 20.25
CA ASP A 69 8.20 -11.14 21.68
C ASP A 69 7.07 -10.57 22.57
N ILE A 70 6.14 -9.78 22.01
CA ILE A 70 4.95 -9.25 22.69
C ILE A 70 3.73 -10.17 22.44
N PHE A 71 3.55 -10.64 21.21
CA PHE A 71 2.44 -11.55 20.87
C PHE A 71 2.77 -12.53 19.74
N THR A 72 1.96 -13.59 19.60
CA THR A 72 2.14 -14.60 18.54
C THR A 72 0.85 -14.90 17.78
N ASP A 73 0.96 -15.54 16.62
CA ASP A 73 -0.19 -16.06 15.85
C ASP A 73 -0.98 -17.17 16.56
N GLU A 74 -0.51 -17.67 17.71
CA GLU A 74 -1.26 -18.62 18.55
C GLU A 74 -2.21 -17.91 19.53
N MET A 75 -2.03 -16.61 19.77
CA MET A 75 -2.84 -15.84 20.72
C MET A 75 -4.22 -15.50 20.15
N THR A 76 -5.26 -15.76 20.92
CA THR A 76 -6.66 -15.51 20.52
C THR A 76 -6.90 -14.05 20.15
N PHE A 77 -6.39 -13.11 20.95
CA PHE A 77 -6.66 -11.68 20.74
C PHE A 77 -6.15 -11.17 19.40
N TRP A 78 -4.99 -11.65 18.94
CA TRP A 78 -4.40 -11.23 17.68
C TRP A 78 -5.16 -11.81 16.49
N ASN A 79 -5.62 -13.06 16.58
CA ASN A 79 -6.48 -13.67 15.56
C ASN A 79 -7.87 -13.01 15.50
N ASP A 80 -8.45 -12.66 16.64
CA ASP A 80 -9.68 -11.86 16.73
C ASP A 80 -9.47 -10.47 16.10
N TYR A 81 -8.35 -9.81 16.42
CA TYR A 81 -8.00 -8.50 15.87
C TYR A 81 -7.90 -8.55 14.33
N LYS A 82 -7.06 -9.43 13.77
CA LYS A 82 -6.92 -9.65 12.32
C LYS A 82 -8.28 -9.83 11.65
N THR A 83 -9.11 -10.73 12.19
CA THR A 83 -10.48 -10.97 11.70
C THR A 83 -11.35 -9.71 11.73
N SER A 84 -11.25 -8.92 12.81
CA SER A 84 -12.03 -7.69 13.01
C SER A 84 -11.69 -6.55 12.05
N ILE A 85 -10.45 -6.51 11.54
CA ILE A 85 -9.99 -5.50 10.56
C ILE A 85 -10.13 -6.02 9.11
N ASP A 86 -9.83 -7.30 8.86
CA ASP A 86 -9.94 -7.92 7.52
C ASP A 86 -11.37 -8.00 7.00
N THR A 87 -12.33 -8.33 7.86
CA THR A 87 -13.74 -8.51 7.47
C THR A 87 -14.34 -7.22 6.87
N PRO A 88 -14.30 -6.05 7.55
CA PRO A 88 -14.81 -4.82 6.96
C PRO A 88 -13.93 -4.30 5.82
N TRP A 89 -12.61 -4.52 5.86
CA TRP A 89 -11.69 -4.12 4.79
C TRP A 89 -12.02 -4.83 3.47
N THR A 90 -12.00 -6.16 3.48
CA THR A 90 -12.32 -7.01 2.32
C THR A 90 -13.68 -6.65 1.73
N ARG A 91 -14.66 -6.36 2.59
CA ARG A 91 -15.98 -5.91 2.15
C ARG A 91 -15.90 -4.58 1.41
N ILE A 92 -15.27 -3.53 1.94
CA ILE A 92 -15.17 -2.25 1.20
C ILE A 92 -14.30 -2.36 -0.05
N THR A 93 -13.25 -3.18 -0.06
CA THR A 93 -12.42 -3.43 -1.24
C THR A 93 -13.29 -3.96 -2.39
N ASN A 94 -14.06 -5.01 -2.14
CA ASN A 94 -14.92 -5.64 -3.15
C ASN A 94 -16.17 -4.82 -3.49
N GLU A 95 -16.79 -4.14 -2.50
CA GLU A 95 -18.07 -3.45 -2.67
C GLU A 95 -17.94 -1.99 -3.14
N ARG A 96 -16.81 -1.33 -2.89
CA ARG A 96 -16.60 0.10 -3.17
C ARG A 96 -15.31 0.37 -3.92
N LEU A 97 -14.16 0.02 -3.35
CA LEU A 97 -12.86 0.49 -3.83
C LEU A 97 -12.55 -0.04 -5.23
N ALA A 98 -12.74 -1.34 -5.49
CA ALA A 98 -12.58 -1.93 -6.83
C ALA A 98 -13.49 -1.30 -7.91
N ARG A 99 -14.65 -0.73 -7.52
CA ARG A 99 -15.51 0.04 -8.44
C ARG A 99 -15.00 1.45 -8.68
N MET A 100 -14.38 2.07 -7.66
CA MET A 100 -13.69 3.36 -7.81
C MET A 100 -12.46 3.22 -8.71
N ASP A 101 -11.67 2.15 -8.54
CA ASP A 101 -10.51 1.83 -9.38
C ASP A 101 -10.93 1.67 -10.85
N THR A 102 -11.94 0.84 -11.11
CA THR A 102 -12.48 0.62 -12.45
C THR A 102 -12.95 1.94 -13.08
N TRP A 103 -13.72 2.74 -12.31
CA TRP A 103 -14.23 4.03 -12.78
C TRP A 103 -13.11 5.05 -13.03
N SER A 104 -12.06 5.09 -12.20
CA SER A 104 -10.90 5.97 -12.40
C SER A 104 -10.17 5.63 -13.70
N VAL A 105 -9.92 4.35 -13.96
CA VAL A 105 -9.28 3.89 -15.21
C VAL A 105 -10.12 4.24 -16.44
N ASP A 106 -11.44 4.08 -16.37
CA ASP A 106 -12.34 4.34 -17.50
C ASP A 106 -12.58 5.85 -17.73
N GLU A 107 -12.68 6.66 -16.67
CA GLU A 107 -13.17 8.04 -16.74
C GLU A 107 -12.16 9.14 -16.37
N LEU A 108 -11.10 8.84 -15.62
CA LEU A 108 -10.07 9.82 -15.23
C LEU A 108 -8.79 9.65 -16.04
N SER A 109 -8.17 8.46 -16.02
CA SER A 109 -6.89 8.20 -16.70
C SER A 109 -6.83 8.62 -18.19
N PRO A 110 -7.91 8.54 -19.00
CA PRO A 110 -7.86 9.01 -20.40
C PRO A 110 -7.90 10.55 -20.56
N LYS A 111 -8.14 11.30 -19.48
CA LYS A 111 -8.44 12.75 -19.51
C LYS A 111 -7.43 13.60 -18.75
N ILE A 112 -6.59 12.99 -17.91
CA ILE A 112 -5.56 13.67 -17.10
C ILE A 112 -4.20 13.00 -17.33
N ASN A 113 -3.11 13.71 -17.04
CA ASN A 113 -1.87 13.03 -16.69
C ASN A 113 -2.02 12.52 -15.26
N ASP A 114 -1.99 11.21 -15.09
CA ASP A 114 -2.25 10.52 -13.82
C ASP A 114 -1.06 10.55 -12.85
N THR A 115 0.13 10.96 -13.32
CA THR A 115 1.34 11.16 -12.50
C THR A 115 1.47 12.57 -11.88
N LEU A 116 0.46 13.43 -12.07
CA LEU A 116 0.45 14.78 -11.49
C LEU A 116 0.34 14.76 -9.96
N LEU A 117 0.79 15.83 -9.32
CA LEU A 117 0.55 16.10 -7.91
C LEU A 117 -0.96 16.15 -7.63
N LEU A 118 -1.42 15.38 -6.65
CA LEU A 118 -2.79 15.43 -6.16
C LEU A 118 -2.91 16.42 -5.00
N PHE A 119 -3.54 17.57 -5.26
CA PHE A 119 -3.91 18.54 -4.24
C PHE A 119 -5.34 18.26 -3.76
N TYR A 120 -5.49 17.72 -2.55
CA TYR A 120 -6.77 17.26 -1.98
C TYR A 120 -7.09 18.05 -0.70
N PRO A 121 -7.66 19.27 -0.82
CA PRO A 121 -8.05 20.07 0.32
C PRO A 121 -9.32 19.51 0.97
N PHE A 122 -9.47 19.74 2.28
CA PHE A 122 -10.54 19.18 3.11
C PHE A 122 -10.53 17.64 3.14
N SER A 123 -9.32 17.05 3.11
CA SER A 123 -9.11 15.60 3.13
C SER A 123 -9.65 14.95 4.41
N GLY A 124 -9.53 15.62 5.55
CA GLY A 124 -9.62 14.96 6.84
C GLY A 124 -8.56 13.86 6.94
N THR A 125 -9.00 12.61 6.78
CA THR A 125 -8.14 11.41 6.73
C THR A 125 -8.33 10.59 5.45
N ASP A 126 -8.97 11.16 4.43
CA ASP A 126 -9.46 10.45 3.25
C ASP A 126 -8.39 10.10 2.20
N PHE A 127 -7.29 9.47 2.65
CA PHE A 127 -6.29 8.89 1.74
C PHE A 127 -6.91 7.82 0.84
N LEU A 128 -7.87 7.02 1.34
CA LEU A 128 -8.44 5.92 0.55
C LEU A 128 -9.15 6.40 -0.72
N ASN A 129 -10.05 7.39 -0.62
CA ASN A 129 -10.72 7.84 -1.84
C ASN A 129 -9.74 8.59 -2.75
N ALA A 130 -8.78 9.33 -2.19
CA ALA A 130 -7.72 10.00 -2.97
C ALA A 130 -6.87 9.00 -3.77
N PHE A 131 -6.38 7.93 -3.14
CA PHE A 131 -5.61 6.87 -3.78
C PHE A 131 -6.42 6.11 -4.82
N HIS A 132 -7.62 5.61 -4.48
CA HIS A 132 -8.45 4.84 -5.42
C HIS A 132 -9.03 5.66 -6.59
N LEU A 133 -8.95 7.00 -6.54
CA LEU A 133 -9.29 7.87 -7.67
C LEU A 133 -8.06 8.30 -8.48
N PHE A 134 -6.89 8.41 -7.88
CA PHE A 134 -5.67 8.90 -8.54
C PHE A 134 -4.44 8.06 -8.13
N PRO A 135 -4.43 6.73 -8.39
CA PRO A 135 -3.45 5.82 -7.78
C PRO A 135 -2.01 6.01 -8.26
N ASN A 136 -1.82 6.67 -9.41
CA ASN A 136 -0.52 6.88 -10.04
C ASN A 136 0.08 8.26 -9.72
N ALA A 137 -0.57 9.07 -8.86
CA ALA A 137 -0.10 10.40 -8.50
C ALA A 137 1.25 10.32 -7.77
N ASN A 138 2.26 11.06 -8.26
CA ASN A 138 3.60 11.02 -7.69
C ASN A 138 3.70 11.66 -6.28
N GLU A 139 2.74 12.53 -5.93
CA GLU A 139 2.72 13.28 -4.67
C GLU A 139 1.27 13.55 -4.24
N TYR A 140 1.00 13.37 -2.94
CA TYR A 140 -0.32 13.59 -2.33
C TYR A 140 -0.23 14.70 -1.29
N ILE A 141 -0.80 15.88 -1.59
CA ILE A 141 -0.97 16.96 -0.61
C ILE A 141 -2.40 16.90 -0.06
N LEU A 142 -2.54 16.27 1.11
CA LEU A 142 -3.79 16.17 1.86
C LEU A 142 -3.86 17.32 2.89
N ILE A 143 -4.85 18.21 2.79
CA ILE A 143 -5.03 19.31 3.75
C ILE A 143 -6.26 19.06 4.64
N ALA A 144 -6.02 19.02 5.94
CA ALA A 144 -6.97 18.66 6.99
C ALA A 144 -6.98 19.71 8.12
N MET A 145 -8.04 19.75 8.92
CA MET A 145 -8.10 20.51 10.19
C MET A 145 -7.81 19.61 11.41
N GLU A 146 -7.80 18.32 11.18
CA GLU A 146 -7.59 17.25 12.14
C GLU A 146 -6.13 17.24 12.63
N LYS A 147 -5.95 16.92 13.91
CA LYS A 147 -4.62 16.77 14.51
C LYS A 147 -3.87 15.61 13.85
N LEU A 148 -2.62 15.85 13.43
CA LEU A 148 -1.70 14.79 12.96
C LEU A 148 -1.53 13.71 14.04
N GLY A 149 -1.20 14.14 15.26
CA GLY A 149 -1.07 13.27 16.42
C GLY A 149 0.15 12.38 16.37
N THR A 150 0.20 11.38 17.25
CA THR A 150 1.36 10.50 17.43
C THR A 150 0.95 9.03 17.55
N ILE A 151 1.88 8.14 17.19
CA ILE A 151 1.81 6.72 17.54
C ILE A 151 2.65 6.53 18.81
N PRO A 152 2.13 5.95 19.90
CA PRO A 152 2.92 5.65 21.10
C PRO A 152 3.94 4.55 20.80
N ASP A 153 4.92 4.36 21.67
CA ASP A 153 5.97 3.35 21.49
C ASP A 153 5.41 1.92 21.66
N LEU A 154 4.87 1.37 20.57
CA LEU A 154 4.20 0.07 20.53
C LEU A 154 5.15 -1.09 20.88
N TYR A 155 6.47 -0.92 20.72
CA TYR A 155 7.46 -1.95 21.04
C TYR A 155 7.66 -2.13 22.55
N ASN A 156 7.23 -1.16 23.36
CA ASN A 156 7.35 -1.15 24.81
C ASN A 156 5.97 -1.15 25.52
N LEU A 157 4.90 -1.53 24.82
CA LEU A 157 3.58 -1.75 25.42
C LEU A 157 3.41 -3.18 25.93
N GLU A 158 2.74 -3.32 27.07
CA GLU A 158 2.24 -4.60 27.58
C GLU A 158 1.09 -5.13 26.69
N GLU A 159 0.84 -6.44 26.70
CA GLU A 159 -0.14 -7.12 25.83
C GLU A 159 -1.55 -6.47 25.88
N GLU A 160 -2.04 -6.14 27.09
CA GLU A 160 -3.37 -5.56 27.29
C GLU A 160 -3.48 -4.12 26.72
N ASP A 161 -2.44 -3.31 26.91
CA ASP A 161 -2.38 -1.94 26.40
C ASP A 161 -2.24 -1.93 24.87
N LEU A 162 -1.39 -2.80 24.31
CA LEU A 162 -1.25 -2.97 22.87
C LEU A 162 -2.58 -3.40 22.25
N LYS A 163 -3.24 -4.43 22.80
CA LYS A 163 -4.56 -4.86 22.34
C LYS A 163 -5.57 -3.72 22.41
N GLY A 164 -5.60 -2.97 23.52
CA GLY A 164 -6.49 -1.83 23.71
C GLY A 164 -6.29 -0.71 22.69
N TYR A 165 -5.04 -0.45 22.29
CA TYR A 165 -4.68 0.49 21.24
C TYR A 165 -5.13 0.01 19.85
N LEU A 166 -4.82 -1.24 19.50
CA LEU A 166 -5.20 -1.86 18.23
C LEU A 166 -6.72 -1.86 18.03
N ASP A 167 -7.48 -2.29 19.04
CA ASP A 167 -8.95 -2.26 19.03
C ASP A 167 -9.50 -0.84 18.81
N ALA A 168 -8.85 0.18 19.39
CA ALA A 168 -9.27 1.57 19.24
C ALA A 168 -8.97 2.15 17.84
N VAL A 169 -7.81 1.84 17.27
CA VAL A 169 -7.46 2.20 15.88
C VAL A 169 -8.46 1.58 14.89
N ASN A 170 -8.79 0.29 15.04
CA ASN A 170 -9.81 -0.34 14.19
C ASN A 170 -11.23 0.21 14.45
N PHE A 171 -11.56 0.59 15.69
CA PHE A 171 -12.85 1.22 16.00
C PHE A 171 -13.01 2.59 15.32
N ALA A 172 -11.96 3.41 15.25
CA ALA A 172 -11.98 4.70 14.54
C ALA A 172 -12.32 4.53 13.05
N LEU A 173 -11.87 3.44 12.42
CA LEU A 173 -12.14 3.11 11.01
C LEU A 173 -13.61 2.72 10.72
N ARG A 174 -14.47 2.58 11.73
CA ARG A 174 -15.87 2.11 11.56
C ARG A 174 -16.70 2.92 10.56
N ASP A 175 -16.42 4.21 10.40
CA ASP A 175 -17.19 5.08 9.51
C ASP A 175 -16.72 4.97 8.06
N ILE A 176 -15.41 4.96 7.79
CA ILE A 176 -14.88 4.75 6.44
C ILE A 176 -15.28 3.38 5.88
N TYR A 177 -15.40 2.36 6.74
CA TYR A 177 -15.94 1.03 6.41
C TYR A 177 -17.43 1.03 6.01
N LYS A 178 -18.22 1.99 6.49
CA LYS A 178 -19.69 2.00 6.33
C LYS A 178 -20.21 3.06 5.37
N ARG A 179 -19.51 4.19 5.24
CA ARG A 179 -20.06 5.43 4.67
C ARG A 179 -19.19 6.11 3.60
N SER A 180 -17.95 5.64 3.41
CA SER A 180 -16.90 6.27 2.57
C SER A 180 -16.44 7.67 3.01
N TYR A 181 -16.81 8.12 4.21
CA TYR A 181 -16.32 9.31 4.89
C TYR A 181 -16.36 9.09 6.41
N PHE A 182 -15.60 9.88 7.16
CA PHE A 182 -15.64 9.92 8.62
C PHE A 182 -16.71 10.91 9.11
N ILE A 183 -17.46 10.58 10.16
CA ILE A 183 -18.35 11.54 10.81
C ILE A 183 -17.49 12.37 11.76
N THR A 184 -17.45 13.69 11.59
CA THR A 184 -16.57 14.59 12.38
C THR A 184 -16.71 14.35 13.88
N GLY A 185 -17.93 14.30 14.42
CA GLY A 185 -18.17 14.07 15.86
C GLY A 185 -17.77 12.68 16.37
N ASN A 186 -17.69 11.65 15.51
CA ASN A 186 -17.15 10.35 15.88
C ASN A 186 -15.63 10.44 15.95
N MET A 187 -15.00 10.87 14.85
CA MET A 187 -13.55 11.03 14.73
C MET A 187 -12.96 11.92 15.84
N ASP A 188 -13.66 13.00 16.17
CA ASP A 188 -13.36 13.96 17.25
C ASP A 188 -13.45 13.34 18.67
N GLN A 189 -14.21 12.26 18.84
CA GLN A 189 -14.25 11.46 20.06
C GLN A 189 -13.18 10.35 20.06
N ASP A 190 -12.93 9.72 18.92
CA ASP A 190 -12.05 8.55 18.81
C ASP A 190 -10.56 8.90 18.78
N LEU A 191 -10.21 10.00 18.11
CA LEU A 191 -8.83 10.45 17.87
C LEU A 191 -8.36 11.52 18.88
N ARG A 192 -9.12 11.72 19.96
CA ARG A 192 -8.73 12.58 21.09
C ARG A 192 -8.36 11.76 22.32
N LYS A 193 -7.50 12.35 23.14
CA LYS A 193 -6.74 11.70 24.22
C LYS A 193 -7.52 10.64 24.98
N HIS A 194 -6.86 9.48 25.13
CA HIS A 194 -7.12 8.30 25.97
C HIS A 194 -7.15 6.97 25.21
N LYS A 195 -7.19 6.95 23.87
CA LYS A 195 -7.04 5.71 23.09
C LYS A 195 -6.23 5.83 21.80
N VAL A 196 -6.50 6.84 20.96
CA VAL A 196 -5.74 7.13 19.73
C VAL A 196 -5.47 8.64 19.71
N ASP A 197 -4.27 9.08 19.32
CA ASP A 197 -3.93 10.49 19.21
C ASP A 197 -3.80 10.89 17.73
N GLY A 198 -4.77 11.66 17.24
CA GLY A 198 -4.78 12.18 15.88
C GLY A 198 -4.89 11.12 14.77
N VAL A 199 -4.57 11.55 13.54
CA VAL A 199 -4.86 10.82 12.31
C VAL A 199 -3.73 9.92 11.82
N LEU A 200 -2.51 10.10 12.31
CA LEU A 200 -1.33 9.35 11.90
C LEU A 200 -1.51 7.81 11.95
N PRO A 201 -2.10 7.22 13.01
CA PRO A 201 -2.30 5.77 13.07
C PRO A 201 -3.27 5.27 11.98
N ILE A 202 -4.26 6.08 11.63
CA ILE A 202 -5.27 5.78 10.59
C ILE A 202 -4.62 5.82 9.20
N LEU A 203 -3.74 6.80 8.94
CA LEU A 203 -2.97 6.89 7.70
C LEU A 203 -2.03 5.68 7.54
N TYR A 204 -1.37 5.23 8.61
CA TYR A 204 -0.49 4.04 8.57
C TYR A 204 -1.26 2.77 8.20
N VAL A 205 -2.48 2.58 8.74
CA VAL A 205 -3.36 1.48 8.30
C VAL A 205 -3.64 1.57 6.81
N PHE A 206 -4.03 2.75 6.31
CA PHE A 206 -4.37 2.91 4.91
C PHE A 206 -3.19 2.67 3.97
N LEU A 207 -2.01 3.23 4.26
CA LEU A 207 -0.80 3.06 3.47
C LEU A 207 -0.44 1.58 3.33
N HIS A 208 -0.29 0.87 4.46
CA HIS A 208 0.08 -0.55 4.43
C HIS A 208 -0.98 -1.42 3.76
N ARG A 209 -2.26 -1.21 4.07
CA ARG A 209 -3.39 -1.96 3.47
C ARG A 209 -3.62 -1.70 1.98
N THR A 210 -3.05 -0.63 1.43
CA THR A 210 -3.05 -0.33 -0.02
C THR A 210 -1.73 -0.73 -0.70
N GLY A 211 -0.80 -1.36 0.02
CA GLY A 211 0.45 -1.88 -0.53
C GLY A 211 1.62 -0.88 -0.57
N HIS A 212 1.50 0.25 0.13
CA HIS A 212 2.60 1.20 0.29
C HIS A 212 3.52 0.79 1.44
N GLU A 213 4.81 1.09 1.28
CA GLU A 213 5.84 0.90 2.31
C GLU A 213 6.25 2.27 2.87
N ILE A 214 6.60 2.31 4.16
CA ILE A 214 7.08 3.54 4.80
C ILE A 214 8.62 3.54 4.82
N TYR A 215 9.21 4.58 4.24
CA TYR A 215 10.66 4.76 4.14
C TYR A 215 11.22 5.82 5.09
N ASP A 216 10.41 6.84 5.40
CA ASP A 216 10.76 7.95 6.27
C ASP A 216 9.48 8.62 6.80
N PHE A 217 9.57 9.32 7.92
CA PHE A 217 8.49 10.12 8.51
C PHE A 217 9.05 11.21 9.44
N GLY A 218 8.59 12.44 9.25
CA GLY A 218 8.88 13.56 10.14
C GLY A 218 7.71 14.54 10.22
N TYR A 219 7.64 15.30 11.31
CA TYR A 219 6.72 16.44 11.41
C TYR A 219 7.40 17.70 10.87
N TYR A 220 6.67 18.44 10.05
CA TYR A 220 7.16 19.67 9.44
C TYR A 220 6.14 20.80 9.60
N ARG A 221 6.61 21.97 10.02
CA ARG A 221 5.82 23.21 10.01
C ARG A 221 6.10 23.95 8.72
N LEU A 222 5.04 24.23 7.94
CA LEU A 222 5.09 25.21 6.86
C LEU A 222 5.29 26.62 7.44
N GLU A 223 6.31 27.33 6.99
CA GLU A 223 6.62 28.68 7.44
C GLU A 223 5.76 29.75 6.77
N ASN A 224 5.79 30.96 7.33
CA ASN A 224 4.95 32.09 6.88
C ASN A 224 5.26 32.59 5.45
N ASP A 225 6.31 32.09 4.79
CA ASP A 225 6.58 32.36 3.39
C ASP A 225 5.73 31.49 2.43
N GLY A 226 5.06 30.45 2.95
CA GLY A 226 4.26 29.51 2.18
C GLY A 226 5.07 28.55 1.29
N VAL A 227 6.38 28.42 1.53
CA VAL A 227 7.30 27.65 0.69
C VAL A 227 8.27 26.80 1.51
N SER A 228 8.81 27.31 2.61
CA SER A 228 9.79 26.58 3.42
C SER A 228 9.14 25.78 4.54
N PHE A 229 9.77 24.65 4.86
CA PHE A 229 9.36 23.75 5.94
C PHE A 229 10.46 23.66 6.99
N THR A 230 10.10 23.77 8.26
CA THR A 230 10.98 23.51 9.40
C THR A 230 10.58 22.19 10.05
N GLU A 231 11.51 21.27 10.20
CA GLU A 231 11.30 20.02 10.97
C GLU A 231 11.03 20.34 12.45
N ILE A 232 10.11 19.60 13.07
CA ILE A 232 9.70 19.75 14.48
C ILE A 232 9.56 18.37 15.13
N ASP A 233 9.83 18.28 16.44
CA ASP A 233 9.80 17.00 17.17
C ASP A 233 8.38 16.43 17.34
N GLU A 234 7.38 17.30 17.52
CA GLU A 234 5.98 16.95 17.73
C GLU A 234 5.03 17.90 16.96
N PRO A 235 3.83 17.44 16.53
CA PRO A 235 2.87 18.26 15.82
C PRO A 235 2.27 19.34 16.73
N SER A 236 2.20 20.58 16.23
CA SER A 236 1.81 21.77 16.99
C SER A 236 0.29 22.03 17.11
N ASN A 237 -0.54 21.05 16.77
CA ASN A 237 -1.99 21.16 16.54
C ASN A 237 -2.77 20.04 17.25
#